data_AF-A0A969DH05-F1
#
_entry.id   AF-A0A969DH05-F1
#
_cell.length_a   1.000
_cell.length_b   1.000
_cell.length_c   1.000
_cell.angle_alpha   90.00
_cell.angle_beta   90.00
_cell.angle_gamma   90.00
#
_symmetry.space_group_name_H-M   'P 1'
#
loop_
_entity.id
_entity.type
_entity.pdbx_description
1 polymer ?
#
loop_
_entity_poly.entity_id
_entity_poly.type
_entity_poly.pdbx_seq_one_letter_code
_entity_poly.pdbx_strand_id
1 'polypeptide(L)' 'MVFHKHKCIILEVDGQHHNEGSQTSRDYVRDRVLLREGIPTVRFTANECFERASDVVTEFLNIF' A
#
# COMPACT_ATOMS: atom_id res chain seq x y z
N MET A 1 1.09 -8.03 -1.04
CA MET A 1 -0.21 -8.26 -1.69
C MET A 1 -1.07 -9.09 -0.76
N VAL A 2 -2.36 -8.75 -0.63
CA VAL A 2 -3.33 -9.49 0.18
C VAL A 2 -4.51 -9.88 -0.70
N PHE A 3 -4.92 -11.15 -0.60
CA PHE A 3 -6.06 -11.71 -1.33
C PHE A 3 -7.18 -11.99 -0.34
N HIS A 4 -8.36 -11.42 -0.58
CA HIS A 4 -9.51 -11.59 0.30
C HIS A 4 -10.81 -11.34 -0.49
N LYS A 5 -11.84 -12.18 -0.26
CA LYS A 5 -13.15 -12.11 -0.96
C LYS A 5 -13.04 -11.98 -2.49
N HIS A 6 -12.12 -12.73 -3.12
CA HIS A 6 -11.83 -12.70 -4.57
C HIS A 6 -11.29 -11.37 -5.11
N LYS A 7 -10.90 -10.44 -4.23
CA LYS A 7 -10.20 -9.20 -4.60
C LYS A 7 -8.74 -9.28 -4.17
N CYS A 8 -7.90 -8.47 -4.82
CA CYS A 8 -6.50 -8.32 -4.49
C CYS A 8 -6.19 -6.85 -4.24
N ILE A 9 -5.54 -6.54 -3.12
CA ILE A 9 -5.09 -5.19 -2.77
C ILE A 9 -3.62 -5.29 -2.34
N ILE A 10 -2.82 -4.32 -2.75
CA ILE A 10 -1.44 -4.17 -2.27
C ILE A 10 -1.47 -3.34 -1.00
N LEU A 11 -0.91 -3.89 0.07
CA LEU A 11 -0.58 -3.13 1.29
C LEU A 11 0.91 -2.81 1.24
N GLU A 12 1.24 -1.53 1.26
CA GLU A 12 2.60 -1.01 1.36
C GLU A 12 2.79 -0.32 2.72
N VAL A 13 3.95 -0.53 3.34
CA VAL A 13 4.34 0.19 4.56
C VAL A 13 5.37 1.24 4.18
N ASP A 14 4.98 2.51 4.30
CA ASP A 14 5.83 3.66 4.04
C ASP A 14 6.77 3.87 5.23
N GLY A 15 8.02 3.41 5.11
CA GLY A 15 9.09 3.91 5.95
C GLY A 15 9.54 5.24 5.36
N GLN A 16 9.71 6.31 6.14
CA GLN A 16 10.18 7.60 5.60
C GLN A 16 11.45 7.41 4.74
N HIS A 17 11.29 7.40 3.42
CA HIS A 17 12.41 7.27 2.48
C HIS A 17 12.81 8.68 2.05
N HIS A 18 13.93 9.13 2.63
CA HIS A 18 14.64 10.33 2.22
C HIS A 18 14.85 10.34 0.69
N ASN A 19 14.27 11.34 0.04
CA ASN A 19 14.61 11.91 -1.27
C ASN A 19 15.55 11.08 -2.18
N GLU A 20 14.98 10.31 -3.11
CA GLU A 20 15.60 10.04 -4.40
C GLU A 20 14.53 10.12 -5.50
N GLY A 21 14.51 11.19 -6.29
CA GLY A 21 13.48 11.43 -7.33
C GLY A 21 13.36 10.31 -8.40
N SER A 22 14.33 9.40 -8.47
CA SER A 22 14.28 8.17 -9.27
C SER A 22 13.37 7.09 -8.69
N GLN A 23 13.13 7.07 -7.37
CA GLN A 23 12.21 6.13 -6.73
C GLN A 23 10.77 6.61 -6.88
N THR A 24 10.50 7.91 -6.74
CA THR A 24 9.16 8.48 -6.97
C THR A 24 8.63 8.18 -8.37
N SER A 25 9.48 8.29 -9.40
CA SER A 25 9.08 7.98 -10.77
C SER A 25 8.85 6.48 -11.00
N ARG A 26 9.64 5.61 -10.36
CA ARG A 26 9.46 4.15 -10.40
C ARG A 26 8.20 3.70 -9.66
N ASP A 27 7.95 4.22 -8.48
CA ASP A 27 6.74 3.94 -7.70
C ASP A 27 5.49 4.42 -8.45
N TYR A 28 5.54 5.60 -9.07
CA TYR A 28 4.45 6.08 -9.92
C TYR A 28 4.20 5.19 -11.15
N VAL A 29 5.25 4.68 -11.80
CA VAL A 29 5.09 3.73 -12.92
C VAL A 29 4.51 2.42 -12.42
N ARG A 30 5.00 1.88 -11.29
CA ARG A 30 4.53 0.64 -10.68
C ARG A 30 3.04 0.74 -10.31
N ASP A 31 2.66 1.78 -9.57
CA ASP A 31 1.28 2.03 -9.14
C ASP A 31 0.34 2.13 -10.35
N ARG A 32 0.76 2.82 -11.43
CA ARG A 32 -0.06 2.90 -12.65
C ARG A 32 -0.26 1.56 -13.34
N VAL A 33 0.77 0.70 -13.38
CA VAL A 33 0.65 -0.62 -14.00
C VAL A 33 -0.31 -1.48 -13.19
N LEU A 34 -0.15 -1.51 -11.87
CA LEU A 34 -1.01 -2.30 -10.98
C LEU A 34 -2.46 -1.82 -11.01
N LEU A 35 -2.67 -0.51 -11.03
CA LEU A 35 -4.01 0.07 -11.15
C LEU A 35 -4.67 -0.26 -12.49
N ARG A 36 -3.91 -0.31 -13.60
CA ARG A 36 -4.43 -0.75 -14.90
C ARG A 36 -4.90 -2.21 -14.89
N GLU A 37 -4.25 -3.06 -14.11
CA GLU A 37 -4.66 -4.45 -13.88
C GLU A 37 -5.79 -4.58 -12.83
N GLY A 38 -6.34 -3.47 -12.34
CA GLY A 38 -7.43 -3.45 -11.36
C GLY A 38 -6.98 -3.79 -9.93
N ILE A 39 -5.68 -3.70 -9.64
CA ILE A 39 -5.11 -3.98 -8.32
C ILE A 39 -4.79 -2.66 -7.62
N PRO A 40 -5.61 -2.20 -6.67
CA PRO A 40 -5.33 -0.98 -5.91
C PRO A 40 -4.19 -1.18 -4.89
N THR A 41 -3.53 -0.09 -4.55
CA THR A 41 -2.49 -0.01 -3.51
C THR A 41 -2.97 0.89 -2.38
N VAL A 42 -2.79 0.44 -1.14
CA VAL A 42 -3.04 1.20 0.10
C VAL A 42 -1.73 1.29 0.86
N ARG A 43 -1.44 2.48 1.39
CA ARG A 43 -0.20 2.78 2.12
C ARG A 43 -0.50 3.15 3.56
N PHE A 44 0.27 2.58 4.47
CA PHE A 44 0.32 2.97 5.88
C PHE A 44 1.75 3.32 6.25
N THR A 45 1.96 4.30 7.11
CA THR A 45 3.29 4.63 7.62
C THR A 45 3.83 3.53 8.54
N ALA A 46 5.15 3.43 8.66
CA ALA A 46 5.79 2.53 9.61
C ALA A 46 5.29 2.73 11.04
N ASN A 47 5.04 3.98 11.44
CA ASN A 47 4.52 4.31 12.77
C ASN A 47 3.08 3.80 12.95
N GLU A 48 2.21 3.95 11.94
CA GLU A 48 0.85 3.38 12.00
C GLU A 48 0.88 1.87 12.17
N CYS A 49 1.72 1.18 11.39
CA CYS A 49 1.86 -0.27 11.50
C CYS A 49 2.47 -0.71 12.83
N PHE A 50 3.37 0.07 13.42
CA PHE A 50 4.04 -0.27 14.68
C PHE A 50 3.18 0.03 15.90
N GLU A 51 2.59 1.23 15.97
CA GLU A 51 1.86 1.70 17.15
C GLU A 51 0.39 1.27 17.16
N ARG A 52 -0.23 1.10 15.97
CA ARG A 52 -1.68 0.89 15.81
C ARG A 52 -1.99 -0.23 14.82
N ALA A 53 -1.26 -1.34 14.91
CA ALA A 53 -1.38 -2.48 13.99
C ALA A 53 -2.83 -3.00 13.83
N SER A 54 -3.59 -3.08 14.92
CA SER A 54 -4.99 -3.55 14.89
C SER A 54 -5.90 -2.61 14.11
N ASP A 55 -5.68 -1.31 14.23
CA ASP A 55 -6.44 -0.29 13.50
C ASP A 55 -6.11 -0.38 12.01
N VAL A 56 -4.82 -0.51 11.67
CA VAL A 56 -4.36 -0.72 10.28
C VAL A 56 -5.02 -1.93 9.64
N VAL A 57 -5.05 -3.07 10.34
CA VAL A 57 -5.71 -4.29 9.83
C VAL A 57 -7.21 -4.05 9.63
N THR A 58 -7.87 -3.39 10.60
CA THR A 58 -9.31 -3.10 10.53
C THR A 58 -9.63 -2.18 9.35
N GLU A 59 -8.90 -1.08 9.22
CA GLU A 59 -9.04 -0.14 8.11
C GLU A 59 -8.78 -0.84 6.77
N PHE A 60 -7.70 -1.61 6.65
CA PHE A 60 -7.35 -2.31 5.43
C PHE A 60 -8.42 -3.33 5.01
N LEU A 61 -8.97 -4.11 5.96
CA LEU A 61 -10.01 -5.08 5.67
C LEU A 61 -11.33 -4.43 5.24
N ASN A 62 -11.61 -3.19 5.66
CA ASN A 62 -12.79 -2.43 5.23
C ASN A 62 -12.71 -1.93 3.78
N ILE A 63 -11.54 -1.99 3.15
CA ILE A 63 -11.33 -1.57 1.75
C ILE A 63 -11.65 -2.70 0.75
N PHE A 64 -11.75 -3.94 1.23
CA PHE A 64 -12.18 -5.11 0.42
C PHE A 64 -13.69 -5.11 0.17
#